data_AF-A0A661CR11-F1
#
_entry.id   AF-A0A661CR11-F1
#
_cell.length_a   1.000
_cell.length_b   1.000
_cell.length_c   1.000
_cell.angle_alpha   90.00
_cell.angle_beta   90.00
_cell.angle_gamma   90.00
#
_symmetry.space_group_name_H-M   'P 1'
#
loop_
_entity.id
_entity.type
_entity.pdbx_description
1 polymer ?
#
loop_
_entity_poly.entity_id
_entity_poly.type
_entity_poly.pdbx_seq_one_letter_code
_entity_poly.pdbx_strand_id
1 'polypeptide(L)'
;SNAIAGKGGQNGYNNSSGLGGDAVSTISLTGTNTVTARSNSIGGNAGRQDQSDQSGNIGGNSNSQAIANSTNGIASAYSESIAGNGTEGLNSGEAISTAQADSQNSNRAYSNSVAKGQSVTSTSTASTSGGKVIHVSSTASAEILNNTSRTNILTEAEVEFDSSPVSNAWNSSAQALVDLSDTTAGYALSGHIESEAKLSGANEYLLHGFMSGGHSLFTSSTGDIEFSSSIDLEYDMSNLEEANLMIALLELNGTGSGFTNLRFQIFEEESSVLDMSFVDLANAVLFFDDNILNLGSWFTGQDGVLNLKFQLDGLANIMGDTVKLDFLVATQTVPLPTAFWLFVSALGLAGWMRRKKV
;
A
#
# COMPACT_ATOMS: atom_id res chain seq x y z
N SER A 1 0.09 4.94 24.03
CA SER A 1 -0.98 5.68 24.71
C SER A 1 -2.23 4.81 24.78
N ASN A 2 -3.06 4.96 25.81
CA ASN A 2 -4.34 4.27 25.92
C ASN A 2 -5.41 5.23 26.44
N ALA A 3 -6.54 5.35 25.74
CA ALA A 3 -7.69 6.15 26.15
C ALA A 3 -8.95 5.29 26.14
N ILE A 4 -9.69 5.31 27.25
CA ILE A 4 -10.96 4.59 27.37
C ILE A 4 -11.98 5.58 27.90
N ALA A 5 -13.06 5.77 27.16
CA ALA A 5 -14.08 6.74 27.54
C ALA A 5 -15.13 6.16 28.49
N GLY A 6 -15.82 7.07 29.20
CA GLY A 6 -16.92 6.73 30.10
C GLY A 6 -18.14 6.19 29.35
N LYS A 7 -18.84 5.24 29.96
CA LYS A 7 -20.13 4.74 29.45
C LYS A 7 -21.25 5.73 29.73
N GLY A 8 -22.27 5.74 28.87
CA GLY A 8 -23.51 6.46 29.11
C GLY A 8 -24.25 5.94 30.34
N GLY A 9 -24.82 6.84 31.12
CA GLY A 9 -25.64 6.48 32.29
C GLY A 9 -26.89 5.70 31.89
N GLN A 10 -27.31 4.77 32.74
CA GLN A 10 -28.60 4.09 32.63
C GLN A 10 -29.68 4.94 33.30
N ASN A 11 -30.85 5.04 32.68
CA ASN A 11 -31.97 5.78 33.25
C ASN A 11 -33.22 4.89 33.29
N GLY A 12 -33.85 4.79 34.46
CA GLY A 12 -35.06 4.00 34.65
C GLY A 12 -36.30 4.81 34.28
N TYR A 13 -37.07 4.30 33.30
CA TYR A 13 -38.37 4.80 32.83
C TYR A 13 -38.42 6.25 32.28
N ASN A 14 -38.82 6.37 31.01
CA ASN A 14 -39.22 7.61 30.29
C ASN A 14 -38.17 8.73 30.11
N ASN A 15 -36.90 8.50 30.45
CA ASN A 15 -35.82 9.45 30.20
C ASN A 15 -34.79 8.88 29.21
N SER A 16 -34.20 9.74 28.39
CA SER A 16 -33.09 9.39 27.50
C SER A 16 -31.93 8.78 28.29
N SER A 17 -31.37 7.66 27.84
CA SER A 17 -30.12 7.15 28.41
C SER A 17 -28.95 8.08 28.05
N GLY A 18 -27.79 7.92 28.69
CA GLY A 18 -26.61 8.72 28.34
C GLY A 18 -25.99 8.28 27.02
N LEU A 19 -25.39 9.21 26.27
CA LEU A 19 -24.49 8.88 25.17
C LEU A 19 -23.20 8.25 25.71
N GLY A 20 -22.53 7.48 24.85
CA GLY A 20 -21.17 7.04 25.11
C GLY A 20 -20.18 8.22 25.05
N GLY A 21 -19.19 8.25 25.94
CA GLY A 21 -18.13 9.25 25.85
C GLY A 21 -17.14 8.96 24.72
N ASP A 22 -16.51 9.99 24.17
CA ASP A 22 -15.50 9.85 23.12
C ASP A 22 -14.10 9.55 23.71
N ALA A 23 -13.29 8.77 22.98
CA ALA A 23 -11.90 8.49 23.34
C ALA A 23 -10.94 8.98 22.25
N VAL A 24 -9.91 9.71 22.66
CA VAL A 24 -8.81 10.13 21.78
C VAL A 24 -7.49 9.69 22.39
N SER A 25 -6.66 9.00 21.62
CA SER A 25 -5.36 8.50 22.04
C SER A 25 -4.31 8.82 20.99
N THR A 26 -3.34 9.67 21.35
CA THR A 26 -2.23 10.02 20.47
C THR A 26 -0.91 9.65 21.13
N ILE A 27 0.01 9.07 20.36
CA ILE A 27 1.41 8.91 20.74
C ILE A 27 2.30 9.26 19.56
N SER A 28 3.35 10.03 19.83
CA SER A 28 4.39 10.37 18.86
C SER A 28 5.73 10.14 19.52
N LEU A 29 6.54 9.26 18.95
CA LEU A 29 7.88 8.93 19.44
C LEU A 29 8.91 9.18 18.36
N THR A 30 10.04 9.75 18.76
CA THR A 30 11.22 9.94 17.92
C THR A 30 12.43 9.39 18.64
N GLY A 31 13.27 8.63 17.95
CA GLY A 31 14.47 8.02 18.52
C GLY A 31 15.50 7.68 17.44
N THR A 32 16.72 7.36 17.87
CA THR A 32 17.80 7.02 16.94
C THR A 32 17.82 5.55 16.53
N ASN A 33 17.31 4.67 17.39
CA ASN A 33 17.28 3.22 17.19
C ASN A 33 15.84 2.78 16.95
N THR A 34 15.52 1.50 17.19
CA THR A 34 14.14 1.00 17.11
C THR A 34 13.15 1.86 17.91
N VAL A 35 12.12 2.35 17.23
CA VAL A 35 11.03 3.13 17.81
C VAL A 35 9.72 2.40 17.59
N THR A 36 9.04 2.05 18.69
CA THR A 36 7.71 1.44 18.64
C THR A 36 6.66 2.35 19.29
N ALA A 37 5.78 2.91 18.47
CA ALA A 37 4.63 3.70 18.92
C ALA A 37 3.38 2.83 18.90
N ARG A 38 2.68 2.75 20.05
CA ARG A 38 1.38 2.06 20.14
C ARG A 38 0.31 2.95 20.72
N SER A 39 -0.78 3.15 19.98
CA SER A 39 -1.95 3.91 20.43
C SER A 39 -3.19 3.02 20.43
N ASN A 40 -3.98 3.09 21.50
CA ASN A 40 -5.28 2.45 21.60
C ASN A 40 -6.32 3.46 22.10
N SER A 41 -7.47 3.55 21.44
CA SER A 41 -8.63 4.29 21.93
C SER A 41 -9.88 3.41 21.89
N ILE A 42 -10.69 3.50 22.95
CA ILE A 42 -11.97 2.79 23.07
C ILE A 42 -13.07 3.77 23.47
N GLY A 43 -14.00 4.03 22.56
CA GLY A 43 -15.19 4.83 22.79
C GLY A 43 -16.13 4.19 23.81
N GLY A 44 -16.88 5.01 24.54
CA GLY A 44 -17.78 4.57 25.60
C GLY A 44 -19.05 3.97 25.02
N ASN A 45 -19.59 2.89 25.60
CA ASN A 45 -20.90 2.41 25.17
C ASN A 45 -22.00 3.40 25.58
N ALA A 46 -23.04 3.51 24.75
CA ALA A 46 -24.25 4.22 25.12
C ALA A 46 -24.94 3.56 26.33
N GLY A 47 -25.74 4.35 27.05
CA GLY A 47 -26.58 3.86 28.13
C GLY A 47 -27.70 2.97 27.60
N ARG A 48 -28.13 2.00 28.42
CA ARG A 48 -29.28 1.14 28.11
C ARG A 48 -30.59 1.87 28.37
N GLN A 49 -31.54 1.73 27.45
CA GLN A 49 -32.93 2.10 27.64
C GLN A 49 -33.77 0.82 27.72
N ASP A 50 -34.61 0.71 28.74
CA ASP A 50 -35.36 -0.54 29.02
C ASP A 50 -36.68 -0.66 28.24
N GLN A 51 -37.00 0.30 27.36
CA GLN A 51 -38.20 0.24 26.51
C GLN A 51 -37.83 -0.20 25.09
N SER A 52 -38.57 -1.19 24.57
CA SER A 52 -38.32 -1.90 23.30
C SER A 52 -38.47 -1.06 22.03
N ASP A 53 -38.98 0.16 22.12
CA ASP A 53 -39.49 0.89 20.95
C ASP A 53 -38.78 2.25 20.73
N GLN A 54 -37.71 2.57 21.48
CA GLN A 54 -36.96 3.81 21.27
C GLN A 54 -35.62 3.53 20.61
N SER A 55 -35.31 4.31 19.57
CA SER A 55 -34.02 4.30 18.88
C SER A 55 -32.89 4.45 19.90
N GLY A 56 -32.02 3.44 19.98
CA GLY A 56 -30.91 3.41 20.93
C GLY A 56 -30.00 4.62 20.80
N ASN A 57 -29.41 5.04 21.91
CA ASN A 57 -28.40 6.10 21.91
C ASN A 57 -27.11 5.66 21.19
N ILE A 58 -26.36 6.64 20.69
CA ILE A 58 -25.13 6.43 19.95
C ILE A 58 -23.97 6.17 20.92
N GLY A 59 -23.15 5.15 20.62
CA GLY A 59 -21.89 4.90 21.31
C GLY A 59 -20.85 5.97 20.98
N GLY A 60 -19.90 6.20 21.89
CA GLY A 60 -18.91 7.25 21.72
C GLY A 60 -17.92 6.96 20.59
N ASN A 61 -17.40 8.01 19.99
CA ASN A 61 -16.40 7.95 18.95
C ASN A 61 -15.03 7.55 19.52
N SER A 62 -14.16 7.09 18.64
CA SER A 62 -12.82 6.65 18.98
C SER A 62 -11.82 7.14 17.92
N ASN A 63 -10.76 7.81 18.35
CA ASN A 63 -9.67 8.26 17.49
C ASN A 63 -8.31 7.85 18.08
N SER A 64 -7.56 7.03 17.34
CA SER A 64 -6.24 6.55 17.73
C SER A 64 -5.21 6.96 16.69
N GLN A 65 -4.10 7.54 17.15
CA GLN A 65 -2.98 7.93 16.31
C GLN A 65 -1.65 7.47 16.92
N ALA A 66 -0.88 6.69 16.16
CA ALA A 66 0.47 6.27 16.52
C ALA A 66 1.48 6.75 15.47
N ILE A 67 2.49 7.52 15.90
CA ILE A 67 3.58 8.00 15.06
C ILE A 67 4.91 7.51 15.63
N ALA A 68 5.69 6.78 14.82
CA ALA A 68 7.03 6.31 15.17
C ALA A 68 8.03 6.86 14.14
N ASN A 69 9.00 7.65 14.60
CA ASN A 69 10.09 8.17 13.76
C ASN A 69 11.43 7.64 14.27
N SER A 70 12.18 6.95 13.42
CA SER A 70 13.49 6.41 13.74
C SER A 70 14.53 6.95 12.76
N THR A 71 15.75 7.27 13.23
CA THR A 71 16.79 7.82 12.33
C THR A 71 17.88 6.83 11.90
N ASN A 72 18.02 5.69 12.58
CA ASN A 72 18.99 4.63 12.27
C ASN A 72 18.49 3.24 12.73
N GLY A 73 17.19 3.05 12.87
CA GLY A 73 16.61 1.77 13.28
C GLY A 73 15.19 1.59 12.77
N ILE A 74 14.55 0.49 13.15
CA ILE A 74 13.19 0.17 12.70
C ILE A 74 12.16 1.12 13.33
N ALA A 75 11.30 1.72 12.51
CA ALA A 75 10.12 2.43 12.98
C ALA A 75 8.89 1.50 12.92
N SER A 76 8.15 1.40 14.02
CA SER A 76 6.93 0.58 14.10
C SER A 76 5.78 1.34 14.74
N ALA A 77 4.71 1.58 14.00
CA ALA A 77 3.52 2.26 14.50
C ALA A 77 2.29 1.34 14.50
N TYR A 78 1.64 1.24 15.66
CA TYR A 78 0.45 0.43 15.84
C TYR A 78 -0.67 1.31 16.39
N SER A 79 -1.73 1.46 15.62
CA SER A 79 -2.92 2.20 16.04
C SER A 79 -4.13 1.27 16.06
N GLU A 80 -4.85 1.27 17.17
CA GLU A 80 -6.13 0.57 17.32
C GLU A 80 -7.20 1.53 17.84
N SER A 81 -8.35 1.56 17.17
CA SER A 81 -9.48 2.42 17.52
C SER A 81 -10.77 1.60 17.52
N ILE A 82 -11.48 1.57 18.64
CA ILE A 82 -12.73 0.83 18.79
C ILE A 82 -13.80 1.81 19.26
N ALA A 83 -14.76 2.13 18.40
CA ALA A 83 -15.90 2.94 18.79
C ALA A 83 -16.77 2.22 19.83
N GLY A 84 -17.43 3.02 20.65
CA GLY A 84 -18.43 2.53 21.60
C GLY A 84 -19.64 1.98 20.87
N ASN A 85 -20.29 0.97 21.47
CA ASN A 85 -21.53 0.43 20.93
C ASN A 85 -22.73 1.25 21.38
N GLY A 86 -23.66 1.49 20.46
CA GLY A 86 -24.99 1.99 20.79
C GLY A 86 -25.84 0.95 21.52
N THR A 87 -27.03 1.35 21.93
CA THR A 87 -28.02 0.40 22.47
C THR A 87 -28.38 -0.62 21.39
N GLU A 88 -28.30 -1.92 21.72
CA GLU A 88 -28.55 -3.04 20.78
C GLU A 88 -27.56 -3.16 19.60
N GLY A 89 -26.45 -2.42 19.62
CA GLY A 89 -25.42 -2.48 18.57
C GLY A 89 -25.81 -1.78 17.26
N LEU A 90 -26.95 -1.08 17.22
CA LEU A 90 -27.47 -0.47 16.01
C LEU A 90 -26.90 0.94 15.72
N ASN A 91 -26.26 1.57 16.71
CA ASN A 91 -25.76 2.95 16.63
C ASN A 91 -24.36 3.07 17.28
N SER A 92 -23.35 2.42 16.72
CA SER A 92 -21.97 2.56 17.23
C SER A 92 -21.36 3.89 16.80
N GLY A 93 -20.40 4.39 17.56
CA GLY A 93 -19.65 5.58 17.17
C GLY A 93 -18.78 5.35 15.93
N GLU A 94 -18.13 6.43 15.50
CA GLU A 94 -17.08 6.41 14.50
C GLU A 94 -15.75 5.94 15.10
N ALA A 95 -15.00 5.12 14.35
CA ALA A 95 -13.66 4.71 14.70
C ALA A 95 -12.66 5.15 13.62
N ILE A 96 -11.73 6.01 14.01
CA ILE A 96 -10.61 6.46 13.19
C ILE A 96 -9.32 5.90 13.78
N SER A 97 -8.52 5.23 12.96
CA SER A 97 -7.19 4.76 13.34
C SER A 97 -6.15 5.20 12.31
N THR A 98 -5.04 5.76 12.79
CA THR A 98 -3.93 6.22 11.95
C THR A 98 -2.60 5.74 12.52
N ALA A 99 -1.85 4.96 11.72
CA ALA A 99 -0.50 4.53 12.06
C ALA A 99 0.51 5.07 11.05
N GLN A 100 1.54 5.75 11.51
CA GLN A 100 2.62 6.28 10.68
C GLN A 100 3.98 5.86 11.23
N ALA A 101 4.77 5.17 10.41
CA ALA A 101 6.13 4.80 10.74
C ALA A 101 7.09 5.39 9.70
N ASP A 102 8.11 6.12 10.16
CA ASP A 102 9.15 6.70 9.32
C ASP A 102 10.53 6.26 9.81
N SER A 103 11.32 5.66 8.93
CA SER A 103 12.67 5.16 9.20
C SER A 103 13.68 5.84 8.28
N GLN A 104 14.55 6.68 8.83
CA GLN A 104 15.68 7.23 8.08
C GLN A 104 16.90 6.32 8.22
N ASN A 105 17.71 6.22 7.16
CA ASN A 105 18.97 5.48 7.10
C ASN A 105 18.91 4.02 7.59
N SER A 106 17.72 3.47 7.75
CA SER A 106 17.51 2.14 8.27
C SER A 106 16.48 1.45 7.40
N ASN A 107 16.69 0.17 7.24
CA ASN A 107 16.07 -0.64 6.22
C ASN A 107 14.56 -0.84 6.36
N ARG A 108 13.88 -0.43 7.44
CA ARG A 108 12.47 -0.86 7.63
C ARG A 108 11.59 0.11 8.42
N ALA A 109 10.44 0.40 7.84
CA ALA A 109 9.30 1.00 8.52
C ALA A 109 8.07 0.11 8.39
N TYR A 110 7.35 -0.04 9.50
CA TYR A 110 6.15 -0.87 9.59
C TYR A 110 5.04 -0.10 10.26
N SER A 111 3.85 -0.09 9.67
CA SER A 111 2.67 0.48 10.31
C SER A 111 1.46 -0.42 10.14
N ASN A 112 0.64 -0.43 11.19
CA ASN A 112 -0.57 -1.22 11.26
C ASN A 112 -1.65 -0.40 11.95
N SER A 113 -2.78 -0.25 11.25
CA SER A 113 -3.92 0.49 11.72
C SER A 113 -5.18 -0.38 11.71
N VAL A 114 -5.82 -0.47 12.87
CA VAL A 114 -7.05 -1.22 13.09
C VAL A 114 -8.13 -0.28 13.58
N ALA A 115 -9.25 -0.20 12.88
CA ALA A 115 -10.42 0.55 13.34
C ALA A 115 -11.66 -0.36 13.37
N LYS A 116 -12.52 -0.17 14.37
CA LYS A 116 -13.78 -0.91 14.53
C LYS A 116 -14.89 0.01 15.04
N GLY A 117 -15.96 0.18 14.31
CA GLY A 117 -17.06 1.10 14.63
C GLY A 117 -18.19 0.95 13.64
N GLN A 118 -19.16 1.86 13.61
CA GLN A 118 -20.21 1.90 12.58
C GLN A 118 -19.72 2.58 11.30
N SER A 119 -19.01 3.69 11.46
CA SER A 119 -18.21 4.31 10.39
C SER A 119 -16.75 4.12 10.76
N VAL A 120 -15.97 3.61 9.82
CA VAL A 120 -14.61 3.16 10.11
C VAL A 120 -13.68 3.70 9.05
N THR A 121 -12.72 4.52 9.47
CA THR A 121 -11.57 4.91 8.65
C THR A 121 -10.32 4.35 9.29
N SER A 122 -9.55 3.60 8.52
CA SER A 122 -8.21 3.19 8.93
C SER A 122 -7.22 3.68 7.87
N THR A 123 -6.08 4.18 8.32
CA THR A 123 -4.99 4.61 7.44
C THR A 123 -3.67 4.16 8.04
N SER A 124 -2.83 3.56 7.21
CA SER A 124 -1.50 3.15 7.61
C SER A 124 -0.51 3.67 6.56
N THR A 125 0.59 4.27 7.02
CA THR A 125 1.68 4.77 6.16
C THR A 125 3.02 4.33 6.73
N ALA A 126 3.84 3.68 5.92
CA ALA A 126 5.20 3.31 6.28
C ALA A 126 6.14 3.99 5.28
N SER A 127 7.19 4.66 5.75
CA SER A 127 8.21 5.27 4.89
C SER A 127 9.61 4.93 5.35
N THR A 128 10.51 4.70 4.39
CA THR A 128 11.91 4.50 4.69
C THR A 128 12.84 5.11 3.64
N SER A 129 14.12 5.28 3.98
CA SER A 129 15.17 5.81 3.11
C SER A 129 16.52 5.18 3.44
N GLY A 130 17.38 5.03 2.43
CA GLY A 130 18.72 4.48 2.58
C GLY A 130 19.40 4.15 1.24
N GLY A 131 20.72 4.28 1.18
CA GLY A 131 21.49 3.95 -0.03
C GLY A 131 21.07 4.79 -1.24
N LYS A 132 20.70 4.11 -2.34
CA LYS A 132 20.14 4.74 -3.55
C LYS A 132 18.65 5.07 -3.43
N VAL A 133 17.96 4.55 -2.41
CA VAL A 133 16.55 4.84 -2.16
C VAL A 133 16.47 6.13 -1.37
N ILE A 134 16.07 7.22 -2.03
CA ILE A 134 15.88 8.53 -1.39
C ILE A 134 14.67 8.46 -0.48
N HIS A 135 13.58 7.89 -0.99
CA HIS A 135 12.34 7.70 -0.26
C HIS A 135 11.57 6.52 -0.85
N VAL A 136 10.99 5.71 0.01
CA VAL A 136 9.89 4.82 -0.37
C VAL A 136 8.81 4.93 0.67
N SER A 137 7.56 5.02 0.23
CA SER A 137 6.41 4.97 1.12
C SER A 137 5.34 4.02 0.60
N SER A 138 4.71 3.31 1.53
CA SER A 138 3.52 2.51 1.29
C SER A 138 2.38 3.09 2.10
N THR A 139 1.26 3.39 1.44
CA THR A 139 0.04 3.86 2.10
C THR A 139 -1.11 2.92 1.79
N ALA A 140 -1.95 2.63 2.77
CA ALA A 140 -3.15 1.84 2.60
C ALA A 140 -4.28 2.45 3.44
N SER A 141 -5.48 2.43 2.88
CA SER A 141 -6.69 2.97 3.50
C SER A 141 -7.90 2.17 3.09
N ALA A 142 -8.89 2.15 3.98
CA ALA A 142 -10.18 1.55 3.71
C ALA A 142 -11.25 2.23 4.57
N GLU A 143 -12.40 2.47 3.96
CA GLU A 143 -13.55 3.10 4.58
C GLU A 143 -14.74 2.15 4.57
N ILE A 144 -15.38 1.98 5.73
CA ILE A 144 -16.63 1.23 5.85
C ILE A 144 -17.69 2.17 6.39
N LEU A 145 -18.79 2.35 5.65
CA LEU A 145 -19.95 3.12 6.07
C LEU A 145 -21.03 2.21 6.68
N ASN A 146 -21.61 2.64 7.80
CA ASN A 146 -22.84 2.10 8.40
C ASN A 146 -22.83 0.61 8.83
N ASN A 147 -21.79 0.14 9.52
CA ASN A 147 -21.72 -1.26 9.94
C ASN A 147 -20.74 -1.49 11.11
N THR A 148 -21.04 -2.37 12.06
CA THR A 148 -20.19 -2.70 13.24
C THR A 148 -18.92 -3.52 12.94
N SER A 149 -18.23 -3.17 11.85
CA SER A 149 -17.15 -3.96 11.26
C SER A 149 -15.77 -3.62 11.74
N ARG A 150 -14.83 -4.54 11.53
CA ARG A 150 -13.41 -4.33 11.79
C ARG A 150 -12.67 -4.11 10.47
N THR A 151 -11.98 -2.99 10.39
CA THR A 151 -11.01 -2.67 9.34
C THR A 151 -9.60 -2.90 9.87
N ASN A 152 -8.86 -3.80 9.22
CA ASN A 152 -7.44 -4.04 9.51
C ASN A 152 -6.62 -3.66 8.27
N ILE A 153 -5.71 -2.71 8.44
CA ILE A 153 -4.86 -2.18 7.38
C ILE A 153 -3.42 -2.30 7.80
N LEU A 154 -2.60 -2.73 6.87
CA LEU A 154 -1.18 -2.93 7.08
C LEU A 154 -0.39 -2.24 5.98
N THR A 155 0.62 -1.50 6.36
CA THR A 155 1.61 -0.98 5.42
C THR A 155 3.02 -1.28 5.86
N GLU A 156 3.85 -1.57 4.88
CA GLU A 156 5.26 -1.84 5.09
C GLU A 156 6.09 -1.19 4.00
N ALA A 157 7.18 -0.58 4.40
CA ALA A 157 8.18 -0.02 3.49
C ALA A 157 9.54 -0.51 3.97
N GLU A 158 10.24 -1.23 3.12
CA GLU A 158 11.52 -1.85 3.41
C GLU A 158 12.53 -1.53 2.29
N VAL A 159 13.78 -1.25 2.69
CA VAL A 159 14.96 -1.10 1.85
C VAL A 159 15.87 -2.23 2.28
N GLU A 160 16.12 -3.22 1.41
CA GLU A 160 16.79 -4.51 1.71
C GLU A 160 15.88 -5.55 2.40
N PHE A 161 15.75 -6.74 1.81
CA PHE A 161 14.74 -7.76 2.14
C PHE A 161 15.03 -8.57 3.42
N ASP A 162 14.04 -8.66 4.33
CA ASP A 162 13.89 -9.79 5.27
C ASP A 162 12.67 -10.66 4.89
N SER A 163 12.92 -11.94 4.66
CA SER A 163 12.16 -12.83 3.78
C SER A 163 10.73 -13.26 4.15
N SER A 164 9.99 -12.49 4.94
CA SER A 164 8.65 -12.88 5.40
C SER A 164 7.55 -11.97 4.83
N PRO A 165 6.81 -12.40 3.79
CA PRO A 165 5.64 -11.64 3.32
C PRO A 165 4.59 -11.55 4.42
N VAL A 166 4.00 -10.36 4.61
CA VAL A 166 3.00 -10.17 5.66
C VAL A 166 1.65 -10.73 5.21
N SER A 167 1.16 -11.75 5.92
CA SER A 167 0.06 -12.60 5.47
C SER A 167 -1.35 -12.19 5.95
N ASN A 168 -1.52 -11.11 6.72
CA ASN A 168 -2.70 -10.95 7.58
C ASN A 168 -3.53 -9.65 7.44
N ALA A 169 -3.33 -8.86 6.39
CA ALA A 169 -4.24 -7.74 6.10
C ALA A 169 -5.52 -8.24 5.42
N TRP A 170 -6.68 -7.78 5.89
CA TRP A 170 -7.98 -8.30 5.43
C TRP A 170 -8.76 -7.33 4.53
N ASN A 171 -8.50 -6.02 4.63
CA ASN A 171 -9.23 -5.00 3.86
C ASN A 171 -8.35 -4.21 2.90
N SER A 172 -7.17 -3.80 3.33
CA SER A 172 -6.24 -3.09 2.46
C SER A 172 -4.81 -3.27 2.98
N SER A 173 -3.87 -3.42 2.07
CA SER A 173 -2.44 -3.35 2.40
C SER A 173 -1.62 -2.82 1.24
N ALA A 174 -0.51 -2.18 1.57
CA ALA A 174 0.55 -1.85 0.62
C ALA A 174 1.89 -2.24 1.25
N GLN A 175 2.70 -3.01 0.53
CA GLN A 175 4.06 -3.36 0.92
C GLN A 175 4.99 -3.02 -0.23
N ALA A 176 6.08 -2.33 0.08
CA ALA A 176 7.09 -1.94 -0.89
C ALA A 176 8.45 -2.43 -0.40
N LEU A 177 9.14 -3.19 -1.25
CA LEU A 177 10.48 -3.71 -0.99
C LEU A 177 11.42 -3.17 -2.06
N VAL A 178 12.43 -2.40 -1.66
CA VAL A 178 13.30 -1.65 -2.57
C VAL A 178 14.74 -2.13 -2.45
N ASP A 179 15.54 -1.85 -3.47
CA ASP A 179 16.96 -2.21 -3.57
C ASP A 179 17.14 -3.73 -3.48
N LEU A 180 16.50 -4.41 -4.44
CA LEU A 180 16.37 -5.85 -4.41
C LEU A 180 17.67 -6.50 -4.87
N SER A 181 18.15 -7.45 -4.08
CA SER A 181 19.16 -8.39 -4.57
C SER A 181 18.58 -9.23 -5.73
N ASP A 182 19.45 -9.71 -6.62
CA ASP A 182 19.08 -10.66 -7.69
C ASP A 182 18.36 -11.90 -7.12
N THR A 183 18.69 -12.30 -5.89
CA THR A 183 18.03 -13.43 -5.23
C THR A 183 16.56 -13.12 -4.94
N THR A 184 16.28 -11.91 -4.45
CA THR A 184 14.91 -11.47 -4.13
C THR A 184 14.08 -11.33 -5.41
N ALA A 185 14.64 -10.70 -6.44
CA ALA A 185 13.99 -10.61 -7.75
C ALA A 185 13.74 -12.01 -8.35
N GLY A 186 14.68 -12.94 -8.22
CA GLY A 186 14.51 -14.33 -8.65
C GLY A 186 13.38 -15.06 -7.92
N TYR A 187 13.15 -14.77 -6.64
CA TYR A 187 11.98 -15.31 -5.93
C TYR A 187 10.67 -14.71 -6.44
N ALA A 188 10.63 -13.40 -6.70
CA ALA A 188 9.46 -12.75 -7.28
C ALA A 188 9.12 -13.30 -8.67
N LEU A 189 10.14 -13.54 -9.51
CA LEU A 189 9.98 -14.07 -10.86
C LEU A 189 9.74 -15.60 -10.90
N SER A 190 9.88 -16.30 -9.79
CA SER A 190 9.73 -17.75 -9.75
C SER A 190 8.29 -18.16 -10.02
N GLY A 191 8.03 -18.72 -11.20
CA GLY A 191 6.68 -19.11 -11.65
C GLY A 191 6.14 -18.23 -12.77
N HIS A 192 6.82 -17.14 -13.07
CA HIS A 192 6.46 -16.08 -14.02
C HIS A 192 7.35 -16.15 -15.27
N ILE A 193 7.19 -17.21 -16.07
CA ILE A 193 8.14 -17.59 -17.14
C ILE A 193 8.32 -16.46 -18.17
N GLU A 194 7.22 -15.79 -18.55
CA GLU A 194 7.28 -14.74 -19.55
C GLU A 194 7.94 -13.47 -19.00
N SER A 195 7.66 -13.16 -17.72
CA SER A 195 8.29 -12.05 -17.01
C SER A 195 9.79 -12.28 -16.83
N GLU A 196 10.17 -13.49 -16.40
CA GLU A 196 11.56 -13.93 -16.25
C GLU A 196 12.32 -13.84 -17.58
N ALA A 197 11.73 -14.36 -18.67
CA ALA A 197 12.36 -14.34 -19.97
C ALA A 197 12.67 -12.92 -20.46
N LYS A 198 11.72 -11.99 -20.30
CA LYS A 198 11.87 -10.60 -20.76
C LYS A 198 12.76 -9.76 -19.84
N LEU A 199 12.84 -10.09 -18.54
CA LEU A 199 13.72 -9.42 -17.58
C LEU A 199 15.10 -10.10 -17.43
N SER A 200 15.39 -11.17 -18.17
CA SER A 200 16.68 -11.88 -18.14
C SER A 200 17.92 -11.03 -18.47
N GLY A 201 17.73 -9.81 -18.98
CA GLY A 201 18.78 -8.81 -19.22
C GLY A 201 18.57 -7.51 -18.44
N ALA A 202 17.83 -7.53 -17.34
CA ALA A 202 17.71 -6.38 -16.45
C ALA A 202 19.09 -6.01 -15.86
N ASN A 203 19.37 -4.71 -15.77
CA ASN A 203 20.60 -4.21 -15.17
C ASN A 203 20.48 -4.15 -13.65
N GLU A 204 19.31 -3.72 -13.16
CA GLU A 204 19.03 -3.51 -11.75
C GLU A 204 17.53 -3.66 -11.47
N TYR A 205 17.19 -4.27 -10.34
CA TYR A 205 15.82 -4.39 -9.84
C TYR A 205 15.57 -3.32 -8.77
N LEU A 206 14.64 -2.41 -9.04
CA LEU A 206 14.42 -1.23 -8.21
C LEU A 206 13.46 -1.52 -7.05
N LEU A 207 12.31 -2.13 -7.36
CA LEU A 207 11.18 -2.27 -6.43
C LEU A 207 10.43 -3.59 -6.69
N HIS A 208 10.02 -4.26 -5.62
CA HIS A 208 9.03 -5.34 -5.60
C HIS A 208 7.87 -4.83 -4.75
N GLY A 209 6.72 -4.66 -5.39
CA GLY A 209 5.54 -4.07 -4.77
C GLY A 209 4.43 -5.10 -4.62
N PHE A 210 3.83 -5.12 -3.43
CA PHE A 210 2.60 -5.85 -3.16
C PHE A 210 1.50 -4.90 -2.74
N MET A 211 0.36 -4.97 -3.41
CA MET A 211 -0.80 -4.14 -3.10
C MET A 211 -2.01 -5.04 -2.92
N SER A 212 -2.82 -4.78 -1.91
CA SER A 212 -4.06 -5.54 -1.70
C SER A 212 -5.19 -4.65 -1.24
N GLY A 213 -6.40 -5.17 -1.45
CA GLY A 213 -7.66 -4.51 -1.15
C GLY A 213 -8.78 -5.54 -1.02
N GLY A 214 -9.89 -5.19 -0.41
CA GLY A 214 -11.03 -6.09 -0.28
C GLY A 214 -12.00 -5.77 0.84
N HIS A 215 -12.97 -6.67 0.97
CA HIS A 215 -14.04 -6.64 1.94
C HIS A 215 -13.89 -7.83 2.90
N SER A 216 -13.40 -7.59 4.11
CA SER A 216 -13.10 -8.64 5.10
C SER A 216 -14.27 -9.58 5.38
N LEU A 217 -13.95 -10.85 5.63
CA LEU A 217 -14.88 -11.89 6.11
C LEU A 217 -15.53 -11.60 7.49
N PHE A 218 -15.03 -10.60 8.21
CA PHE A 218 -15.51 -10.28 9.56
C PHE A 218 -16.48 -9.09 9.59
N THR A 219 -17.07 -8.78 8.44
CA THR A 219 -17.89 -7.60 8.26
C THR A 219 -19.32 -7.98 7.89
N SER A 220 -20.31 -7.43 8.61
CA SER A 220 -21.73 -7.65 8.31
C SER A 220 -22.29 -6.61 7.31
N SER A 221 -21.44 -5.97 6.50
CA SER A 221 -21.84 -4.82 5.68
C SER A 221 -22.57 -5.30 4.46
N THR A 222 -23.57 -4.53 4.08
CA THR A 222 -24.34 -4.73 2.85
C THR A 222 -24.07 -3.63 1.83
N GLY A 223 -22.91 -2.99 1.89
CA GLY A 223 -22.51 -1.88 1.02
C GLY A 223 -21.07 -1.97 0.58
N ASP A 224 -20.71 -1.15 -0.39
CA ASP A 224 -19.38 -1.08 -0.95
C ASP A 224 -18.39 -0.58 0.11
N ILE A 225 -17.28 -1.28 0.26
CA ILE A 225 -16.08 -0.85 0.98
C ILE A 225 -15.14 -0.27 -0.05
N GLU A 226 -14.77 0.99 0.13
CA GLU A 226 -13.69 1.61 -0.63
C GLU A 226 -12.37 1.24 0.01
N PHE A 227 -11.42 0.82 -0.82
CA PHE A 227 -10.03 0.62 -0.43
C PHE A 227 -9.12 1.37 -1.40
N SER A 228 -8.00 1.85 -0.88
CA SER A 228 -6.95 2.47 -1.67
C SER A 228 -5.60 2.03 -1.10
N SER A 229 -4.71 1.60 -1.98
CA SER A 229 -3.33 1.24 -1.67
C SER A 229 -2.41 2.03 -2.61
N SER A 230 -1.31 2.57 -2.11
CA SER A 230 -0.31 3.26 -2.93
C SER A 230 1.11 2.90 -2.50
N ILE A 231 2.02 2.92 -3.47
CA ILE A 231 3.46 2.84 -3.26
C ILE A 231 4.09 4.02 -4.01
N ASP A 232 4.83 4.85 -3.29
CA ASP A 232 5.57 5.99 -3.82
C ASP A 232 7.07 5.73 -3.65
N LEU A 233 7.85 5.86 -4.73
CA LEU A 233 9.29 5.59 -4.78
C LEU A 233 10.03 6.82 -5.35
N GLU A 234 11.00 7.31 -4.60
CA GLU A 234 12.04 8.24 -5.06
C GLU A 234 13.39 7.52 -5.03
N TYR A 235 14.01 7.36 -6.20
CA TYR A 235 15.25 6.59 -6.37
C TYR A 235 16.34 7.43 -7.04
N ASP A 236 17.56 7.41 -6.49
CA ASP A 236 18.73 8.09 -7.05
C ASP A 236 19.29 7.29 -8.23
N MET A 237 19.08 7.82 -9.44
CA MET A 237 19.52 7.23 -10.69
C MET A 237 20.86 7.82 -11.19
N SER A 238 21.50 8.72 -10.45
CA SER A 238 22.68 9.48 -10.89
C SER A 238 23.88 8.62 -11.32
N ASN A 239 23.95 7.38 -10.85
CA ASN A 239 25.02 6.43 -11.15
C ASN A 239 24.60 5.31 -12.12
N LEU A 240 23.41 5.38 -12.68
CA LEU A 240 22.89 4.37 -13.60
C LEU A 240 23.08 4.80 -15.05
N GLU A 241 23.46 3.82 -15.88
CA GLU A 241 23.48 4.03 -17.32
C GLU A 241 22.05 4.24 -17.84
N GLU A 242 21.94 4.90 -18.99
CA GLU A 242 20.66 5.07 -19.66
C GLU A 242 20.03 3.70 -19.95
N ALA A 243 18.80 3.51 -19.48
CA ALA A 243 18.08 2.26 -19.54
C ALA A 243 16.58 2.54 -19.70
N ASN A 244 15.85 1.57 -20.23
CA ASN A 244 14.40 1.58 -20.17
C ASN A 244 13.94 1.16 -18.78
N LEU A 245 12.90 1.82 -18.29
CA LEU A 245 12.16 1.42 -17.12
C LEU A 245 11.11 0.37 -17.50
N MET A 246 11.22 -0.79 -16.86
CA MET A 246 10.40 -1.97 -17.12
C MET A 246 9.62 -2.32 -15.85
N ILE A 247 8.33 -2.60 -16.00
CA ILE A 247 7.45 -3.03 -14.91
C ILE A 247 6.86 -4.38 -15.32
N ALA A 248 7.26 -5.44 -14.63
CA ALA A 248 6.61 -6.73 -14.74
C ALA A 248 5.44 -6.78 -13.77
N LEU A 249 4.24 -6.88 -14.33
CA LEU A 249 3.03 -7.24 -13.63
C LEU A 249 3.06 -8.76 -13.51
N LEU A 250 3.30 -9.27 -12.31
CA LEU A 250 3.57 -10.70 -12.10
C LEU A 250 2.25 -11.46 -12.00
N GLU A 251 1.40 -11.06 -11.06
CA GLU A 251 0.08 -11.65 -10.90
C GLU A 251 -0.90 -10.70 -10.21
N LEU A 252 -2.18 -10.89 -10.54
CA LEU A 252 -3.27 -10.45 -9.69
C LEU A 252 -4.09 -11.66 -9.28
N ASN A 253 -4.26 -11.83 -7.97
CA ASN A 253 -5.06 -12.89 -7.39
C ASN A 253 -6.24 -12.30 -6.61
N GLY A 254 -7.42 -12.89 -6.75
CA GLY A 254 -8.60 -12.46 -6.00
C GLY A 254 -9.43 -13.62 -5.45
N THR A 255 -10.25 -13.32 -4.46
CA THR A 255 -11.23 -14.26 -3.88
C THR A 255 -12.64 -13.77 -4.14
N GLY A 256 -13.62 -14.68 -4.22
CA GLY A 256 -15.00 -14.30 -4.51
C GLY A 256 -15.16 -13.65 -5.88
N SER A 257 -15.83 -12.49 -5.95
CA SER A 257 -15.82 -11.62 -7.13
C SER A 257 -14.60 -10.69 -7.19
N GLY A 258 -13.82 -10.61 -6.12
CA GLY A 258 -12.64 -9.76 -5.97
C GLY A 258 -12.99 -8.29 -5.71
N PHE A 259 -13.75 -7.68 -6.61
CA PHE A 259 -14.15 -6.27 -6.57
C PHE A 259 -15.37 -6.02 -7.46
N THR A 260 -16.02 -4.87 -7.22
CA THR A 260 -17.02 -4.26 -8.12
C THR A 260 -16.36 -3.34 -9.13
N ASN A 261 -15.36 -2.57 -8.70
CA ASN A 261 -14.51 -1.76 -9.57
C ASN A 261 -13.08 -1.78 -9.03
N LEU A 262 -12.10 -1.81 -9.92
CA LEU A 262 -10.69 -1.73 -9.60
C LEU A 262 -10.02 -0.76 -10.56
N ARG A 263 -9.28 0.22 -10.05
CA ARG A 263 -8.48 1.14 -10.83
C ARG A 263 -7.02 0.97 -10.46
N PHE A 264 -6.17 0.78 -11.46
CA PHE A 264 -4.74 0.74 -11.30
C PHE A 264 -4.09 1.85 -12.11
N GLN A 265 -3.24 2.63 -11.44
CA GLN A 265 -2.57 3.78 -12.04
C GLN A 265 -1.08 3.72 -11.76
N ILE A 266 -0.31 4.20 -12.73
CA ILE A 266 1.12 4.44 -12.60
C ILE A 266 1.39 5.89 -12.98
N PHE A 267 2.14 6.57 -12.14
CA PHE A 267 2.65 7.90 -12.40
C PHE A 267 4.18 7.87 -12.43
N GLU A 268 4.75 8.58 -13.39
CA GLU A 268 6.17 8.86 -13.53
C GLU A 268 6.33 10.38 -13.53
N GLU A 269 7.14 10.92 -12.61
CA GLU A 269 7.34 12.36 -12.45
C GLU A 269 6.00 13.13 -12.31
N GLU A 270 5.11 12.61 -11.46
CA GLU A 270 3.73 13.12 -11.23
C GLU A 270 2.79 13.03 -12.45
N SER A 271 3.27 12.58 -13.61
CA SER A 271 2.47 12.41 -14.83
C SER A 271 1.91 10.99 -14.92
N SER A 272 0.60 10.86 -15.18
CA SER A 272 -0.01 9.54 -15.38
C SER A 272 0.49 8.91 -16.69
N VAL A 273 1.18 7.77 -16.57
CA VAL A 273 1.66 6.97 -17.70
C VAL A 273 0.80 5.74 -17.95
N LEU A 274 0.04 5.30 -16.93
CA LEU A 274 -0.97 4.26 -17.04
C LEU A 274 -2.18 4.62 -16.17
N ASP A 275 -3.38 4.37 -16.70
CA ASP A 275 -4.65 4.47 -15.96
C ASP A 275 -5.61 3.43 -16.52
N MET A 276 -5.76 2.31 -15.81
CA MET A 276 -6.59 1.19 -16.20
C MET A 276 -7.71 0.98 -15.18
N SER A 277 -8.92 0.72 -15.66
CA SER A 277 -10.06 0.37 -14.83
C SER A 277 -10.64 -0.97 -15.23
N PHE A 278 -11.03 -1.77 -14.25
CA PHE A 278 -11.56 -3.11 -14.40
C PHE A 278 -12.89 -3.21 -13.66
N VAL A 279 -13.86 -3.89 -14.27
CA VAL A 279 -15.20 -4.12 -13.69
C VAL A 279 -15.44 -5.59 -13.33
N ASP A 280 -14.44 -6.45 -13.58
CA ASP A 280 -14.46 -7.86 -13.23
C ASP A 280 -13.04 -8.40 -13.03
N LEU A 281 -12.94 -9.40 -12.15
CA LEU A 281 -11.68 -10.03 -11.79
C LEU A 281 -11.00 -10.72 -12.97
N ALA A 282 -11.76 -11.33 -13.89
CA ALA A 282 -11.17 -12.10 -14.99
C ALA A 282 -10.36 -11.22 -15.94
N ASN A 283 -10.88 -10.05 -16.32
CA ASN A 283 -10.17 -9.09 -17.15
C ASN A 283 -8.96 -8.48 -16.44
N ALA A 284 -9.05 -8.23 -15.13
CA ALA A 284 -7.90 -7.78 -14.36
C ALA A 284 -6.80 -8.83 -14.33
N VAL A 285 -7.12 -10.09 -13.99
CA VAL A 285 -6.15 -11.20 -13.99
C VAL A 285 -5.43 -11.28 -15.33
N LEU A 286 -6.14 -11.27 -16.46
CA LEU A 286 -5.52 -11.32 -17.79
C LEU A 286 -4.58 -10.14 -18.09
N PHE A 287 -4.81 -8.97 -17.49
CA PHE A 287 -3.95 -7.80 -17.67
C PHE A 287 -2.67 -7.89 -16.85
N PHE A 288 -2.76 -8.45 -15.63
CA PHE A 288 -1.65 -8.54 -14.67
C PHE A 288 -0.88 -9.87 -14.72
N ASP A 289 -1.38 -10.87 -15.45
CA ASP A 289 -0.73 -12.17 -15.62
C ASP A 289 0.47 -12.04 -16.56
N ASP A 290 1.67 -11.97 -15.99
CA ASP A 290 2.93 -12.02 -16.71
C ASP A 290 3.12 -10.95 -17.81
N ASN A 291 2.52 -9.78 -17.59
CA ASN A 291 2.56 -8.68 -18.52
C ASN A 291 3.72 -7.73 -18.20
N ILE A 292 4.37 -7.21 -19.22
CA ILE A 292 5.46 -6.24 -19.04
C ILE A 292 5.10 -4.92 -19.69
N LEU A 293 5.16 -3.88 -18.87
CA LEU A 293 5.07 -2.49 -19.30
C LEU A 293 6.48 -1.95 -19.48
N ASN A 294 6.75 -1.37 -20.65
CA ASN A 294 7.97 -0.62 -20.90
C ASN A 294 7.59 0.86 -20.92
N LEU A 295 8.02 1.61 -19.90
CA LEU A 295 7.75 3.04 -19.78
C LEU A 295 8.71 3.90 -20.61
N GLY A 296 9.73 3.28 -21.21
CA GLY A 296 10.76 3.95 -21.99
C GLY A 296 11.95 4.39 -21.16
N SER A 297 12.76 5.29 -21.70
CA SER A 297 13.96 5.80 -21.03
C SER A 297 13.57 6.69 -19.86
N TRP A 298 14.13 6.43 -18.67
CA TRP A 298 13.86 7.18 -17.44
C TRP A 298 14.49 8.59 -17.42
N PHE A 299 15.20 9.00 -18.49
CA PHE A 299 16.02 10.23 -18.54
C PHE A 299 15.22 11.56 -18.51
N THR A 300 13.99 11.57 -17.98
CA THR A 300 13.11 12.74 -17.98
C THR A 300 13.12 13.59 -16.70
N GLY A 301 13.86 13.19 -15.65
CA GLY A 301 14.14 14.01 -14.45
C GLY A 301 15.42 14.84 -14.57
N GLN A 302 15.35 16.17 -14.43
CA GLN A 302 16.53 17.06 -14.57
C GLN A 302 17.56 16.96 -13.42
N ASP A 303 17.21 16.26 -12.35
CA ASP A 303 17.98 16.18 -11.10
C ASP A 303 18.58 14.79 -10.84
N GLY A 304 18.31 13.80 -11.71
CA GLY A 304 18.82 12.44 -11.55
C GLY A 304 18.05 11.60 -10.53
N VAL A 305 16.87 12.06 -10.09
CA VAL A 305 15.95 11.29 -9.24
C VAL A 305 14.80 10.77 -10.09
N LEU A 306 14.44 9.50 -9.91
CA LEU A 306 13.25 8.89 -10.49
C LEU A 306 12.13 8.89 -9.45
N ASN A 307 10.99 9.49 -9.79
CA ASN A 307 9.77 9.45 -8.99
C ASN A 307 8.71 8.55 -9.65
N LEU A 308 8.38 7.44 -8.99
CA LEU A 308 7.33 6.52 -9.40
C LEU A 308 6.25 6.42 -8.33
N LYS A 309 4.99 6.45 -8.77
CA LYS A 309 3.84 6.16 -7.92
C LYS A 309 2.95 5.09 -8.53
N PHE A 310 2.63 4.08 -7.73
CA PHE A 310 1.67 3.04 -8.03
C PHE A 310 0.43 3.25 -7.17
N GLN A 311 -0.74 3.19 -7.76
CA GLN A 311 -2.01 3.40 -7.05
C GLN A 311 -3.01 2.33 -7.45
N LEU A 312 -3.63 1.69 -6.45
CA LEU A 312 -4.66 0.68 -6.59
C LEU A 312 -5.87 1.09 -5.75
N ASP A 313 -6.91 1.55 -6.42
CA ASP A 313 -8.18 1.90 -5.78
C ASP A 313 -9.25 0.89 -6.16
N GLY A 314 -10.18 0.60 -5.26
CA GLY A 314 -11.28 -0.28 -5.62
C GLY A 314 -12.44 -0.24 -4.65
N LEU A 315 -13.53 -0.85 -5.11
CA LEU A 315 -14.76 -1.06 -4.37
C LEU A 315 -14.98 -2.56 -4.26
N ALA A 316 -15.24 -3.07 -3.06
CA ALA A 316 -15.66 -4.45 -2.85
C ALA A 316 -16.96 -4.47 -2.04
N ASN A 317 -17.94 -5.28 -2.45
CA ASN A 317 -19.29 -5.27 -1.86
C ASN A 317 -19.77 -6.63 -1.37
N ILE A 318 -19.01 -7.70 -1.65
CA ILE A 318 -19.28 -9.04 -1.13
C ILE A 318 -18.27 -9.37 -0.05
N MET A 319 -18.78 -9.83 1.09
CA MET A 319 -17.95 -10.32 2.19
C MET A 319 -17.03 -11.46 1.74
N GLY A 320 -15.71 -11.26 1.91
CA GLY A 320 -14.68 -12.20 1.49
C GLY A 320 -14.06 -11.91 0.13
N ASP A 321 -14.54 -10.88 -0.57
CA ASP A 321 -13.87 -10.40 -1.78
C ASP A 321 -12.53 -9.77 -1.41
N THR A 322 -11.46 -10.20 -2.08
CA THR A 322 -10.13 -9.60 -1.93
C THR A 322 -9.42 -9.58 -3.27
N VAL A 323 -8.47 -8.66 -3.42
CA VAL A 323 -7.49 -8.60 -4.50
C VAL A 323 -6.09 -8.44 -3.93
N LYS A 324 -5.12 -9.07 -4.58
CA LYS A 324 -3.69 -8.96 -4.31
C LYS A 324 -2.97 -8.84 -5.63
N LEU A 325 -2.17 -7.79 -5.76
CA LEU A 325 -1.33 -7.49 -6.91
C LEU A 325 0.13 -7.64 -6.50
N ASP A 326 0.90 -8.36 -7.30
CA ASP A 326 2.35 -8.46 -7.21
C ASP A 326 2.98 -7.89 -8.49
N PHE A 327 3.99 -7.02 -8.35
CA PHE A 327 4.73 -6.45 -9.47
C PHE A 327 6.19 -6.16 -9.13
N LEU A 328 7.03 -6.18 -10.16
CA LEU A 328 8.47 -5.93 -10.08
C LEU A 328 8.86 -4.80 -11.04
N VAL A 329 9.69 -3.88 -10.55
CA VAL A 329 10.26 -2.78 -11.33
C VAL A 329 11.74 -3.03 -11.56
N ALA A 330 12.19 -2.89 -12.80
CA ALA A 330 13.57 -3.10 -13.19
C ALA A 330 14.01 -2.08 -14.25
N THR A 331 15.31 -1.92 -14.38
CA THR A 331 15.92 -1.20 -15.50
C THR A 331 16.50 -2.20 -16.50
N GLN A 332 16.42 -1.89 -17.80
CA GLN A 332 17.00 -2.72 -18.85
C GLN A 332 17.76 -1.85 -19.85
N THR A 333 19.01 -2.20 -20.16
CA THR A 333 19.79 -1.47 -21.16
C THR A 333 19.04 -1.38 -22.48
N VAL A 334 18.99 -0.19 -23.08
CA VAL A 334 18.45 -0.03 -24.43
C VAL A 334 19.43 -0.68 -25.40
N PRO A 335 19.03 -1.72 -26.16
CA PRO A 335 19.93 -2.29 -27.15
C PRO A 335 20.32 -1.19 -28.14
N LEU A 336 21.62 -0.89 -28.22
CA LEU A 336 22.12 0.06 -29.21
C LEU A 336 21.59 -0.36 -30.59
N PRO A 337 20.93 0.54 -31.34
CA PRO A 337 20.43 0.20 -32.65
C PRO A 337 21.53 -0.46 -33.46
N THR A 338 21.22 -1.58 -34.11
CA THR A 338 22.18 -2.30 -34.99
C THR A 338 22.77 -1.40 -36.08
N ALA A 339 22.17 -0.23 -36.32
CA ALA A 339 22.72 0.86 -37.10
C ALA A 339 24.14 1.28 -36.66
N PHE A 340 24.49 1.25 -35.37
CA PHE A 340 25.87 1.55 -34.94
C PHE A 340 26.86 0.57 -35.57
N TRP A 341 26.53 -0.73 -35.58
CA TRP A 341 27.32 -1.74 -36.29
C TRP A 341 27.33 -1.53 -37.80
N LEU A 342 26.23 -1.02 -38.36
CA LEU A 342 26.15 -0.65 -39.77
C LEU A 342 27.06 0.54 -40.11
N PHE A 343 27.18 1.54 -39.23
CA PHE A 343 28.11 2.65 -39.41
C PHE A 343 29.57 2.22 -39.26
N VAL A 344 29.89 1.40 -38.26
CA VAL A 344 31.26 0.88 -38.07
C VAL A 344 31.69 0.00 -39.25
N SER A 345 30.80 -0.86 -39.73
CA SER A 345 31.08 -1.70 -40.90
C SER A 345 31.20 -0.90 -42.20
N ALA A 346 30.39 0.15 -42.40
CA ALA A 346 30.50 1.07 -43.53
C ALA A 346 31.84 1.82 -43.54
N LEU A 347 32.32 2.29 -42.38
CA LEU A 347 33.63 2.94 -42.26
C LEU A 347 34.79 1.98 -42.52
N GLY A 348 34.68 0.73 -42.04
CA GLY A 348 35.66 -0.32 -42.36
C GLY A 348 35.76 -0.60 -43.86
N LEU A 349 34.62 -0.67 -44.56
CA LEU A 349 34.54 -0.83 -46.01
C LEU A 349 35.13 0.38 -46.75
N ALA A 350 34.84 1.60 -46.32
CA ALA A 350 35.42 2.82 -46.91
C ALA A 350 36.94 2.87 -46.73
N GLY A 351 37.45 2.47 -45.55
CA GLY A 351 38.88 2.35 -45.30
C GLY A 351 39.57 1.30 -46.17
N TRP A 352 38.94 0.14 -46.35
CA TRP A 352 39.45 -0.93 -47.22
C TRP A 352 39.47 -0.53 -48.70
N MET A 353 38.42 0.13 -49.19
CA MET A 353 38.36 0.62 -50.57
C MET A 353 39.46 1.65 -50.86
N ARG A 354 39.91 2.43 -49.86
CA ARG A 354 40.99 3.40 -50.03
C ARG A 354 42.38 2.76 -50.15
N ARG A 355 42.61 1.59 -49.52
CA ARG A 355 43.89 0.86 -49.61
C ARG A 355 44.14 0.17 -50.96
N LYS A 356 43.11 -0.08 -51.78
CA LYS A 356 43.27 -0.73 -53.10
C LYS A 356 43.66 0.21 -54.25
N LYS A 357 43.78 1.53 -54.01
CA LYS A 357 44.15 2.52 -55.04
C LYS A 357 45.59 3.06 -54.92
N VAL A 358 46.43 2.42 -54.11
CA VAL A 358 47.88 2.65 -54.05
C VAL A 358 48.58 1.43 -54.60
#